data_AF-A0A2E1V0B2-F1
#
_entry.id   AF-A0A2E1V0B2-F1
#
_cell.length_a   1.000
_cell.length_b   1.000
_cell.length_c   1.000
_cell.angle_alpha   90.00
_cell.angle_beta   90.00
_cell.angle_gamma   90.00
#
_symmetry.space_group_name_H-M   'P 1'
#
loop_
_entity.id
_entity.type
_entity.pdbx_description
1 polymer ?
#
loop_
_entity_poly.entity_id
_entity_poly.type
_entity_poly.pdbx_seq_one_letter_code
_entity_poly.pdbx_strand_id
1 'polypeptide(L)'
;MASLRKSSLAIVGAGISGLTAARQCQKAGLAVTLYDKGRGVGGRCATRRRDDFAFDHGAQLIGATDAGFRGVVRKWMIATAAQRWKGRFQGLPDGLTPFVGAPGMNALPKQLAQGLNVYLPVEIAEITPQDDGQWGLRDAEGRLLGAYDAVLLTCPPEQAQRLTGDLVPEVYDRPVRMRAVWTVMAAFQRPLLTPLDGIVMDDLPLAWAARNNSKPQRDRAPESWVLQAGSDISEDFIDHPREDVVSDLLAAFEHGLNEPLPPRMFATAHRWLYAKAEATTGDRPINDDISLFDPSLGLGFAGDWLNPPASVFYGIQSAWQSGMDAAHRINAWAKHH
;
A
#
# COMPACT_ATOMS: atom_id res chain seq x y z
N MET A 1 -15.06 31.12 -28.64
CA MET A 1 -15.30 29.89 -27.85
C MET A 1 -14.23 29.84 -26.78
N ALA A 2 -14.60 30.08 -25.52
CA ALA A 2 -13.66 29.86 -24.42
C ALA A 2 -13.33 28.36 -24.38
N SER A 3 -12.06 28.02 -24.52
CA SER A 3 -11.58 26.67 -24.26
C SER A 3 -11.95 26.33 -22.82
N LEU A 4 -12.87 25.38 -22.62
CA LEU A 4 -13.16 24.84 -21.29
C LEU A 4 -11.86 24.22 -20.76
N ARG A 5 -11.19 24.94 -19.86
CA ARG A 5 -9.98 24.48 -19.21
C ARG A 5 -10.35 23.24 -18.38
N LYS A 6 -9.61 22.15 -18.54
CA LYS A 6 -9.79 20.96 -17.71
C LYS A 6 -9.41 21.27 -16.28
N SER A 7 -10.28 20.93 -15.32
CA SER A 7 -9.95 21.01 -13.89
C SER A 7 -8.75 20.12 -13.59
N SER A 8 -7.79 20.66 -12.86
CA SER A 8 -6.49 20.06 -12.58
C SER A 8 -6.45 19.46 -11.17
N LEU A 9 -5.92 18.24 -11.06
CA LEU A 9 -5.86 17.48 -9.81
C LEU A 9 -4.42 17.05 -9.55
N ALA A 10 -3.87 17.45 -8.40
CA ALA A 10 -2.67 16.83 -7.86
C ALA A 10 -3.03 15.68 -6.91
N ILE A 11 -2.30 14.59 -6.98
CA ILE A 11 -2.43 13.48 -6.03
C ILE A 11 -1.08 13.23 -5.37
N VAL A 12 -1.05 13.28 -4.04
CA VAL A 12 0.14 12.99 -3.25
C VAL A 12 0.07 11.54 -2.78
N GLY A 13 0.90 10.69 -3.38
CA GLY A 13 0.96 9.25 -3.18
C GLY A 13 0.55 8.45 -4.42
N ALA A 14 1.46 7.62 -4.92
CA ALA A 14 1.27 6.69 -6.02
C ALA A 14 1.06 5.24 -5.49
N GLY A 15 0.37 5.10 -4.37
CA GLY A 15 -0.16 3.83 -3.86
C GLY A 15 -1.41 3.37 -4.61
N ILE A 16 -2.00 2.25 -4.20
CA ILE A 16 -3.22 1.70 -4.83
C ILE A 16 -4.37 2.73 -4.82
N SER A 17 -4.58 3.45 -3.71
CA SER A 17 -5.63 4.48 -3.60
C SER A 17 -5.41 5.62 -4.60
N GLY A 18 -4.24 6.26 -4.58
CA GLY A 18 -3.92 7.38 -5.48
C GLY A 18 -3.93 7.00 -6.96
N LEU A 19 -3.36 5.84 -7.32
CA LEU A 19 -3.38 5.36 -8.71
C LEU A 19 -4.79 4.99 -9.18
N THR A 20 -5.63 4.45 -8.29
CA THR A 20 -7.03 4.17 -8.60
C THR A 20 -7.78 5.47 -8.85
N ALA A 21 -7.65 6.43 -7.94
CA ALA A 21 -8.30 7.73 -8.06
C ALA A 21 -7.88 8.45 -9.35
N ALA A 22 -6.56 8.52 -9.60
CA ALA A 22 -6.00 9.13 -10.81
C ALA A 22 -6.58 8.56 -12.09
N ARG A 23 -6.66 7.23 -12.19
CA ARG A 23 -7.20 6.57 -13.38
C ARG A 23 -8.64 6.98 -13.64
N GLN A 24 -9.46 7.06 -12.60
CA GLN A 24 -10.87 7.39 -12.73
C GLN A 24 -11.08 8.87 -13.02
N CYS A 25 -10.32 9.76 -12.37
CA CYS A 25 -10.37 11.20 -12.67
C CYS A 25 -9.86 11.53 -14.07
N GLN A 26 -8.77 10.89 -14.53
CA GLN A 26 -8.27 11.07 -15.89
C GLN A 26 -9.29 10.59 -16.94
N LYS A 27 -9.97 9.47 -16.69
CA LYS A 27 -11.07 8.98 -17.55
C LYS A 27 -12.27 9.93 -17.60
N ALA A 28 -12.52 10.64 -16.50
CA ALA A 28 -13.55 11.68 -16.44
C ALA A 28 -13.12 13.01 -17.09
N GLY A 29 -11.88 13.11 -17.58
CA GLY A 29 -11.39 14.24 -18.36
C GLY A 29 -10.51 15.23 -17.58
N LEU A 30 -10.25 15.00 -16.29
CA LEU A 30 -9.42 15.87 -15.46
C LEU A 30 -7.94 15.79 -15.88
N ALA A 31 -7.21 16.90 -15.69
CA ALA A 31 -5.76 16.93 -15.83
C ALA A 31 -5.10 16.46 -14.52
N VAL A 32 -4.74 15.17 -14.45
CA VAL A 32 -4.22 14.56 -13.22
C VAL A 32 -2.71 14.47 -13.22
N THR A 33 -2.07 14.88 -12.12
CA THR A 33 -0.65 14.67 -11.84
C THR A 33 -0.45 13.98 -10.50
N LEU A 34 0.41 12.97 -10.44
CA LEU A 34 0.74 12.27 -9.19
C LEU A 34 2.20 12.55 -8.79
N TYR A 35 2.42 12.68 -7.49
CA TYR A 35 3.75 12.81 -6.88
C TYR A 35 3.93 11.72 -5.83
N ASP A 36 5.08 11.06 -5.81
CA ASP A 36 5.43 10.11 -4.76
C ASP A 36 6.94 10.16 -4.46
N LYS A 37 7.27 10.19 -3.17
CA LYS A 37 8.66 10.22 -2.69
C LYS A 37 9.42 8.92 -2.93
N GLY A 38 8.70 7.83 -3.18
CA GLY A 38 9.28 6.54 -3.52
C GLY A 38 9.99 6.57 -4.87
N ARG A 39 10.99 5.70 -5.03
CA ARG A 39 11.68 5.49 -6.32
C ARG A 39 10.84 4.77 -7.38
N GLY A 40 9.60 4.43 -7.04
CA GLY A 40 8.70 3.60 -7.83
C GLY A 40 7.30 3.68 -7.26
N VAL A 41 6.30 3.47 -8.11
CA VAL A 41 4.89 3.41 -7.68
C VAL A 41 4.61 2.17 -6.82
N GLY A 42 3.51 2.24 -6.06
CA GLY A 42 2.90 1.10 -5.40
C GLY A 42 2.91 1.13 -3.89
N GLY A 43 3.71 1.99 -3.25
CA GLY A 43 3.79 2.10 -1.80
C GLY A 43 3.98 0.73 -1.14
N ARG A 44 3.01 0.31 -0.34
CA ARG A 44 3.03 -0.98 0.39
C ARG A 44 2.86 -2.23 -0.49
N CYS A 45 2.62 -2.10 -1.80
CA CYS A 45 2.75 -3.20 -2.76
C CYS A 45 4.21 -3.39 -3.25
N ALA A 46 5.21 -2.98 -2.46
CA ALA A 46 6.60 -2.93 -2.88
C ALA A 46 7.25 -4.32 -3.04
N THR A 47 8.04 -4.43 -4.10
CA THR A 47 8.96 -5.54 -4.35
C THR A 47 10.39 -5.00 -4.30
N ARG A 48 11.24 -5.55 -3.43
CA ARG A 48 12.66 -5.23 -3.35
C ARG A 48 13.45 -6.24 -4.18
N ARG A 49 14.26 -5.77 -5.12
CA ARG A 49 15.15 -6.63 -5.93
C ARG A 49 16.56 -6.61 -5.35
N ARG A 50 17.25 -7.73 -5.43
CA ARG A 50 18.67 -7.89 -5.15
C ARG A 50 19.21 -8.98 -6.06
N ASP A 51 20.14 -8.63 -6.95
CA ASP A 51 20.80 -9.55 -7.86
C ASP A 51 19.82 -10.57 -8.46
N ASP A 52 19.93 -11.84 -8.05
CA ASP A 52 19.18 -12.98 -8.58
C ASP A 52 17.84 -13.25 -7.90
N PHE A 53 17.38 -12.42 -6.96
CA PHE A 53 16.11 -12.63 -6.26
C PHE A 53 15.39 -11.32 -5.88
N ALA A 54 14.09 -11.45 -5.61
CA ALA A 54 13.23 -10.33 -5.24
C ALA A 54 12.29 -10.72 -4.10
N PHE A 55 11.91 -9.75 -3.27
CA PHE A 55 11.02 -9.94 -2.13
C PHE A 55 9.84 -8.97 -2.20
N ASP A 56 8.62 -9.51 -2.19
CA ASP A 56 7.46 -8.68 -1.87
C ASP A 56 7.47 -8.48 -0.36
N HIS A 57 7.79 -7.29 0.13
CA HIS A 57 8.08 -7.06 1.56
C HIS A 57 7.04 -6.19 2.26
N GLY A 58 5.99 -5.79 1.53
CA GLY A 58 4.77 -5.19 2.08
C GLY A 58 3.61 -6.17 1.97
N ALA A 59 2.59 -5.84 1.18
CA ALA A 59 1.43 -6.70 0.94
C ALA A 59 1.85 -8.07 0.36
N GLN A 60 1.43 -9.15 1.02
CA GLN A 60 1.87 -10.51 0.69
C GLN A 60 0.95 -11.21 -0.29
N LEU A 61 -0.34 -10.90 -0.24
CA LEU A 61 -1.37 -11.45 -1.11
C LEU A 61 -2.54 -10.46 -1.25
N ILE A 62 -3.43 -10.77 -2.19
CA ILE A 62 -4.64 -10.03 -2.51
C ILE A 62 -5.81 -10.95 -2.14
N GLY A 63 -6.55 -10.59 -1.10
CA GLY A 63 -7.89 -11.10 -0.84
C GLY A 63 -8.95 -10.22 -1.50
N ALA A 64 -10.05 -10.81 -1.93
CA ALA A 64 -11.14 -10.10 -2.58
C ALA A 64 -12.52 -10.66 -2.17
N THR A 65 -13.29 -9.87 -1.44
CA THR A 65 -14.67 -10.19 -1.01
C THR A 65 -15.70 -9.33 -1.74
N ASP A 66 -15.35 -8.10 -2.11
CA ASP A 66 -16.22 -7.20 -2.85
C ASP A 66 -16.41 -7.66 -4.31
N ALA A 67 -17.62 -7.50 -4.86
CA ALA A 67 -17.93 -7.90 -6.23
C ALA A 67 -17.21 -7.02 -7.27
N GLY A 68 -17.14 -5.72 -7.03
CA GLY A 68 -16.44 -4.76 -7.89
C GLY A 68 -14.94 -5.04 -7.95
N PHE A 69 -14.32 -5.21 -6.78
CA PHE A 69 -12.90 -5.51 -6.66
C PHE A 69 -12.54 -6.89 -7.22
N ARG A 70 -13.38 -7.91 -7.05
CA ARG A 70 -13.21 -9.20 -7.74
C ARG A 70 -13.18 -9.02 -9.27
N GLY A 71 -13.98 -8.10 -9.81
CA GLY A 71 -13.92 -7.72 -11.22
C GLY A 71 -12.58 -7.09 -11.62
N VAL A 72 -11.99 -6.27 -10.75
CA VAL A 72 -10.65 -5.69 -10.95
C VAL A 72 -9.56 -6.75 -10.91
N VAL A 73 -9.59 -7.66 -9.94
CA VAL A 73 -8.63 -8.79 -9.86
C VAL A 73 -8.70 -9.63 -11.14
N ARG A 74 -9.90 -9.93 -11.66
CA ARG A 74 -10.05 -10.62 -12.95
C ARG A 74 -9.39 -9.87 -14.11
N LYS A 75 -9.53 -8.55 -14.18
CA LYS A 75 -8.87 -7.72 -15.21
C LYS A 75 -7.36 -7.76 -15.09
N TRP A 76 -6.81 -7.73 -13.87
CA TRP A 76 -5.37 -7.89 -13.64
C TRP A 76 -4.87 -9.29 -14.03
N MET A 77 -5.68 -10.33 -13.83
CA MET A 77 -5.34 -11.67 -14.30
C MET A 77 -5.30 -11.78 -15.83
N ILE A 78 -6.30 -11.21 -16.53
CA ILE A 78 -6.33 -11.17 -17.99
C ILE A 78 -5.11 -10.43 -18.54
N ALA A 79 -4.71 -9.35 -17.88
CA ALA A 79 -3.51 -8.57 -18.22
C ALA A 79 -2.20 -9.17 -17.67
N THR A 80 -2.23 -10.41 -17.16
CA THR A 80 -1.11 -11.17 -16.59
C THR A 80 -0.37 -10.53 -15.40
N ALA A 81 -0.86 -9.40 -14.90
CA ALA A 81 -0.30 -8.66 -13.77
C ALA A 81 -0.66 -9.27 -12.41
N ALA A 82 -1.69 -10.12 -12.32
CA ALA A 82 -2.05 -10.87 -11.12
C ALA A 82 -2.24 -12.35 -11.43
N GLN A 83 -1.85 -13.24 -10.51
CA GLN A 83 -2.04 -14.68 -10.64
C GLN A 83 -2.43 -15.30 -9.29
N ARG A 84 -3.18 -16.40 -9.34
CA ARG A 84 -3.46 -17.19 -8.12
C ARG A 84 -2.17 -17.83 -7.63
N TRP A 85 -1.87 -17.65 -6.35
CA TRP A 85 -0.76 -18.34 -5.71
C TRP A 85 -1.22 -19.75 -5.28
N LYS A 86 -0.74 -20.78 -5.99
CA LYS A 86 -1.11 -22.18 -5.75
C LYS A 86 -0.13 -22.86 -4.78
N GLY A 87 0.01 -22.30 -3.58
CA GLY A 87 0.86 -22.85 -2.52
C GLY A 87 0.09 -23.69 -1.50
N ARG A 88 0.82 -24.34 -0.58
CA ARG A 88 0.27 -24.96 0.64
C ARG A 88 0.26 -23.93 1.76
N PHE A 89 -0.89 -23.72 2.38
CA PHE A 89 -1.07 -22.68 3.38
C PHE A 89 -1.53 -23.25 4.72
N GLN A 90 -1.11 -22.61 5.80
CA GLN A 90 -1.57 -22.85 7.16
C GLN A 90 -2.19 -21.57 7.73
N GLY A 91 -3.36 -21.69 8.35
CA GLY A 91 -4.03 -20.60 9.08
C GLY A 91 -4.67 -19.51 8.21
N LEU A 92 -4.75 -19.68 6.88
CA LEU A 92 -5.53 -18.74 6.05
C LEU A 92 -7.03 -18.84 6.40
N PRO A 93 -7.76 -17.70 6.40
CA PRO A 93 -9.20 -17.71 6.60
C PRO A 93 -9.94 -18.58 5.58
N ASP A 94 -11.01 -19.23 6.02
CA ASP A 94 -11.86 -20.05 5.17
C ASP A 94 -12.41 -19.26 3.98
N GLY A 95 -12.39 -19.88 2.80
CA GLY A 95 -12.87 -19.28 1.56
C GLY A 95 -11.94 -18.23 0.94
N LEU A 96 -10.82 -17.86 1.59
CA LEU A 96 -9.85 -16.95 1.01
C LEU A 96 -9.08 -17.63 -0.13
N THR A 97 -9.17 -17.08 -1.34
CA THR A 97 -8.31 -17.47 -2.46
C THR A 97 -7.15 -16.49 -2.60
N PRO A 98 -5.89 -16.92 -2.41
CA PRO A 98 -4.75 -16.01 -2.44
C PRO A 98 -4.33 -15.69 -3.89
N PHE A 99 -4.40 -14.41 -4.25
CA PHE A 99 -3.80 -13.88 -5.47
C PHE A 99 -2.57 -13.03 -5.14
N VAL A 100 -1.65 -12.89 -6.09
CA VAL A 100 -0.48 -12.02 -5.96
C VAL A 100 -0.24 -11.29 -7.27
N GLY A 101 0.40 -10.12 -7.23
CA GLY A 101 0.94 -9.51 -8.45
C GLY A 101 2.01 -10.39 -9.08
N ALA A 102 2.22 -10.35 -10.40
CA ALA A 102 3.24 -11.11 -11.12
C ALA A 102 3.92 -10.23 -12.20
N PRO A 103 5.27 -10.22 -12.30
CA PRO A 103 6.26 -11.07 -11.61
C PRO A 103 6.63 -10.61 -10.19
N GLY A 104 6.02 -9.52 -9.70
CA GLY A 104 6.18 -9.01 -8.34
C GLY A 104 4.86 -8.42 -7.86
N MET A 105 4.68 -8.22 -6.56
CA MET A 105 3.48 -7.54 -6.05
C MET A 105 3.35 -6.13 -6.62
N ASN A 106 4.48 -5.49 -6.95
CA ASN A 106 4.51 -4.19 -7.61
C ASN A 106 4.03 -4.18 -9.07
N ALA A 107 3.69 -5.34 -9.66
CA ALA A 107 3.11 -5.41 -11.00
C ALA A 107 1.72 -4.77 -11.06
N LEU A 108 0.91 -4.91 -10.01
CA LEU A 108 -0.45 -4.33 -9.93
C LEU A 108 -0.41 -2.79 -10.00
N PRO A 109 0.34 -2.08 -9.12
CA PRO A 109 0.42 -0.63 -9.21
C PRO A 109 1.11 -0.15 -10.49
N LYS A 110 2.08 -0.89 -11.04
CA LYS A 110 2.68 -0.54 -12.34
C LYS A 110 1.66 -0.60 -13.47
N GLN A 111 0.82 -1.63 -13.49
CA GLN A 111 -0.29 -1.69 -14.45
C GLN A 111 -1.24 -0.51 -14.23
N LEU A 112 -1.57 -0.16 -12.98
CA LEU A 112 -2.39 1.00 -12.64
C LEU A 112 -1.78 2.34 -13.10
N ALA A 113 -0.46 2.46 -13.09
CA ALA A 113 0.26 3.68 -13.46
C ALA A 113 0.40 3.91 -14.98
N GLN A 114 0.16 2.90 -15.82
CA GLN A 114 0.33 3.04 -17.28
C GLN A 114 -0.54 4.19 -17.84
N GLY A 115 0.10 5.15 -18.52
CA GLY A 115 -0.58 6.31 -19.11
C GLY A 115 -0.96 7.42 -18.12
N LEU A 116 -0.59 7.30 -16.84
CA LEU A 116 -0.70 8.38 -15.85
C LEU A 116 0.57 9.24 -15.84
N ASN A 117 0.41 10.53 -15.51
CA ASN A 117 1.53 11.43 -15.28
C ASN A 117 2.00 11.30 -13.82
N VAL A 118 3.10 10.57 -13.59
CA VAL A 118 3.63 10.29 -12.25
C VAL A 118 5.07 10.78 -12.14
N TYR A 119 5.34 11.67 -11.20
CA TYR A 119 6.68 12.18 -10.91
C TYR A 119 7.28 11.45 -9.71
N LEU A 120 8.48 10.88 -9.93
CA LEU A 120 9.23 10.07 -8.97
C LEU A 120 10.74 10.36 -9.11
N PRO A 121 11.53 10.29 -8.02
CA PRO A 121 11.08 10.44 -6.63
C PRO A 121 10.82 11.93 -6.34
N VAL A 122 9.61 12.28 -5.90
CA VAL A 122 9.24 13.66 -5.51
C VAL A 122 8.47 13.63 -4.19
N GLU A 123 9.09 14.13 -3.13
CA GLU A 123 8.42 14.35 -1.85
C GLU A 123 7.76 15.71 -1.85
N ILE A 124 6.43 15.74 -1.73
CA ILE A 124 5.71 16.98 -1.43
C ILE A 124 5.93 17.30 0.04
N ALA A 125 6.53 18.46 0.31
CA ALA A 125 6.78 18.94 1.67
C ALA A 125 5.74 19.96 2.12
N GLU A 126 5.05 20.61 1.18
CA GLU A 126 4.09 21.67 1.49
C GLU A 126 2.98 21.73 0.43
N ILE A 127 1.76 21.97 0.90
CA ILE A 127 0.61 22.36 0.08
C ILE A 127 0.06 23.69 0.63
N THR A 128 -0.19 24.66 -0.23
CA THR A 128 -0.66 26.00 0.19
C THR A 128 -1.79 26.49 -0.69
N PRO A 129 -2.89 27.00 -0.11
CA PRO A 129 -3.90 27.71 -0.88
C PRO A 129 -3.28 28.98 -1.48
N GLN A 130 -3.62 29.27 -2.73
CA GLN A 130 -3.18 30.43 -3.48
C GLN A 130 -4.34 31.44 -3.63
N ASP A 131 -4.02 32.69 -3.93
CA ASP A 131 -5.00 33.77 -4.06
C ASP A 131 -6.05 33.54 -5.17
N ASP A 132 -5.72 32.72 -6.17
CA ASP A 132 -6.59 32.36 -7.29
C ASP A 132 -7.49 31.13 -7.00
N GLY A 133 -7.47 30.64 -5.76
CA GLY A 133 -8.23 29.48 -5.32
C GLY A 133 -7.58 28.13 -5.65
N GLN A 134 -6.39 28.11 -6.26
CA GLN A 134 -5.64 26.89 -6.51
C GLN A 134 -4.76 26.48 -5.32
N TRP A 135 -4.22 25.27 -5.37
CA TRP A 135 -3.24 24.75 -4.44
C TRP A 135 -1.84 24.73 -5.05
N GLY A 136 -0.92 25.46 -4.44
CA GLY A 136 0.51 25.39 -4.75
C GLY A 136 1.16 24.21 -4.04
N LEU A 137 1.90 23.39 -4.78
CA LEU A 137 2.65 22.25 -4.24
C LEU A 137 4.15 22.52 -4.30
N ARG A 138 4.86 22.32 -3.18
CA ARG A 138 6.33 22.40 -3.12
C ARG A 138 6.96 21.08 -2.72
N ASP A 139 8.13 20.81 -3.29
CA ASP A 139 8.95 19.69 -2.88
C ASP A 139 9.79 19.97 -1.62
N ALA A 140 10.52 18.95 -1.15
CA ALA A 140 11.43 19.05 -0.01
C ALA A 140 12.59 20.04 -0.19
N GLU A 141 12.91 20.43 -1.43
CA GLU A 141 13.89 21.49 -1.74
C GLU A 141 13.24 22.88 -1.85
N GLY A 142 11.93 22.99 -1.59
CA GLY A 142 11.16 24.23 -1.64
C GLY A 142 10.81 24.68 -3.05
N ARG A 143 11.02 23.86 -4.09
CA ARG A 143 10.67 24.21 -5.48
C ARG A 143 9.17 24.09 -5.69
N LEU A 144 8.57 25.11 -6.30
CA LEU A 144 7.16 25.05 -6.72
C LEU A 144 7.01 24.11 -7.92
N LEU A 145 6.17 23.09 -7.77
CA LEU A 145 5.95 22.05 -8.78
C LEU A 145 4.74 22.36 -9.68
N GLY A 146 3.76 23.10 -9.16
CA GLY A 146 2.56 23.47 -9.90
C GLY A 146 1.46 24.03 -8.99
N ALA A 147 0.42 24.56 -9.63
CA ALA A 147 -0.82 24.99 -9.02
C ALA A 147 -1.99 24.15 -9.55
N TYR A 148 -2.86 23.69 -8.65
CA TYR A 148 -3.92 22.73 -8.97
C TYR A 148 -5.27 23.16 -8.44
N ASP A 149 -6.34 22.88 -9.18
CA ASP A 149 -7.71 23.20 -8.74
C ASP A 149 -8.15 22.31 -7.56
N ALA A 150 -7.59 21.11 -7.46
CA ALA A 150 -7.79 20.21 -6.33
C ALA A 150 -6.53 19.41 -5.96
N VAL A 151 -6.47 18.98 -4.70
CA VAL A 151 -5.43 18.10 -4.15
C VAL A 151 -6.08 16.89 -3.49
N LEU A 152 -5.60 15.70 -3.80
CA LEU A 152 -5.96 14.46 -3.12
C LEU A 152 -4.74 13.89 -2.39
N LEU A 153 -4.81 13.81 -1.07
CA LEU A 153 -3.79 13.20 -0.23
C LEU A 153 -4.10 11.71 -0.05
N THR A 154 -3.15 10.84 -0.44
CA THR A 154 -3.29 9.38 -0.28
C THR A 154 -2.18 8.72 0.54
N CYS A 155 -1.43 9.55 1.26
CA CYS A 155 -0.45 9.13 2.24
C CYS A 155 -1.12 8.75 3.59
N PRO A 156 -0.40 8.08 4.50
CA PRO A 156 -0.85 7.85 5.87
C PRO A 156 -1.27 9.14 6.60
N PRO A 157 -2.19 9.07 7.58
CA PRO A 157 -2.77 10.26 8.22
C PRO A 157 -1.71 11.16 8.85
N GLU A 158 -0.65 10.61 9.45
CA GLU A 158 0.44 11.38 10.06
C GLU A 158 1.26 12.16 9.03
N GLN A 159 1.32 11.67 7.79
CA GLN A 159 1.98 12.39 6.69
C GLN A 159 1.04 13.43 6.10
N ALA A 160 -0.25 13.12 5.97
CA ALA A 160 -1.25 14.06 5.49
C ALA A 160 -1.40 15.26 6.46
N GLN A 161 -1.42 15.01 7.77
CA GLN A 161 -1.52 16.05 8.79
C GLN A 161 -0.34 17.03 8.76
N ARG A 162 0.87 16.56 8.45
CA ARG A 162 2.03 17.45 8.26
C ARG A 162 1.86 18.41 7.09
N LEU A 163 1.15 17.98 6.04
CA LEU A 163 0.89 18.82 4.87
C LEU A 163 -0.25 19.79 5.09
N THR A 164 -1.29 19.40 5.83
CA THR A 164 -2.50 20.21 5.98
C THR A 164 -2.50 21.07 7.24
N GLY A 165 -1.67 20.75 8.23
CA GLY A 165 -1.84 21.27 9.59
C GLY A 165 -3.28 21.05 10.09
N ASP A 166 -3.85 22.11 10.65
CA ASP A 166 -5.21 22.13 11.22
C ASP A 166 -6.29 22.59 10.23
N LEU A 167 -6.06 22.50 8.91
CA LEU A 167 -7.06 22.90 7.91
C LEU A 167 -8.33 22.04 7.95
N VAL A 168 -8.20 20.77 8.31
CA VAL A 168 -9.29 19.76 8.33
C VAL A 168 -9.10 18.77 9.50
N PRO A 169 -9.10 19.23 10.76
CA PRO A 169 -8.76 18.40 11.92
C PRO A 169 -9.65 17.15 12.05
N GLU A 170 -10.92 17.24 11.64
CA GLU A 170 -11.90 16.16 11.73
C GLU A 170 -11.53 14.91 10.91
N VAL A 171 -10.67 15.04 9.89
CA VAL A 171 -10.19 13.88 9.11
C VAL A 171 -9.28 12.97 9.97
N TYR A 172 -8.61 13.54 10.97
CA TYR A 172 -7.60 12.88 11.80
C TYR A 172 -8.15 12.29 13.09
N ASP A 173 -9.30 12.76 13.57
CA ASP A 173 -9.97 12.28 14.80
C ASP A 173 -10.70 10.94 14.63
N ARG A 174 -10.44 10.22 13.54
CA ARG A 174 -11.10 8.93 13.26
C ARG A 174 -10.51 7.82 14.15
N PRO A 175 -11.34 6.83 14.57
CA PRO A 175 -10.89 5.72 15.42
C PRO A 175 -10.10 4.68 14.60
N VAL A 176 -9.01 5.10 13.97
CA VAL A 176 -8.10 4.26 13.19
C VAL A 176 -6.67 4.58 13.56
N ARG A 177 -5.88 3.53 13.80
CA ARG A 177 -4.44 3.64 14.01
C ARG A 177 -3.69 2.98 12.87
N MET A 178 -2.62 3.62 12.42
CA MET A 178 -1.63 2.97 11.56
C MET A 178 -0.66 2.18 12.44
N ARG A 179 -0.70 0.84 12.32
CA ARG A 179 0.18 -0.07 13.05
C ARG A 179 1.51 -0.24 12.31
N ALA A 180 2.59 -0.33 13.08
CA ALA A 180 3.91 -0.62 12.52
C ALA A 180 4.10 -2.13 12.28
N VAL A 181 4.93 -2.47 11.29
CA VAL A 181 5.34 -3.86 11.02
C VAL A 181 6.81 -3.91 10.62
N TRP A 182 7.59 -4.73 11.32
CA TRP A 182 8.88 -5.19 10.85
C TRP A 182 8.73 -6.35 9.87
N THR A 183 9.36 -6.23 8.70
CA THR A 183 9.45 -7.31 7.70
C THR A 183 10.91 -7.76 7.56
N VAL A 184 11.18 -9.05 7.77
CA VAL A 184 12.47 -9.69 7.44
C VAL A 184 12.37 -10.39 6.08
N MET A 185 13.37 -10.16 5.25
CA MET A 185 13.55 -10.80 3.95
C MET A 185 14.81 -11.64 4.02
N ALA A 186 14.70 -12.96 3.83
CA ALA A 186 15.81 -13.88 3.94
C ALA A 186 15.90 -14.83 2.73
N ALA A 187 17.12 -15.14 2.29
CA ALA A 187 17.39 -16.14 1.27
C ALA A 187 18.39 -17.16 1.80
N PHE A 188 18.23 -18.43 1.43
CA PHE A 188 18.93 -19.56 2.03
C PHE A 188 19.74 -20.35 0.99
N GLN A 189 20.86 -20.94 1.42
CA GLN A 189 21.74 -21.73 0.54
C GLN A 189 21.09 -23.02 0.05
N ARG A 190 20.11 -23.54 0.78
CA ARG A 190 19.33 -24.74 0.43
C ARG A 190 17.86 -24.55 0.87
N PRO A 191 16.90 -25.27 0.25
CA PRO A 191 15.50 -25.24 0.63
C PRO A 191 15.25 -25.56 2.11
N LEU A 192 14.22 -24.95 2.71
CA LEU A 192 13.78 -25.28 4.06
C LEU A 192 12.99 -26.60 4.06
N LEU A 193 13.07 -27.35 5.17
CA LEU A 193 12.38 -28.63 5.36
C LEU A 193 10.92 -28.43 5.77
N THR A 194 10.14 -27.69 4.98
CA THR A 194 8.71 -27.50 5.20
C THR A 194 7.94 -27.62 3.89
N PRO A 195 6.76 -28.29 3.88
CA PRO A 195 5.91 -28.32 2.71
C PRO A 195 5.14 -27.01 2.51
N LEU A 196 5.12 -26.12 3.51
CA LEU A 196 4.29 -24.92 3.51
C LEU A 196 4.91 -23.80 2.67
N ASP A 197 4.04 -23.00 2.07
CA ASP A 197 4.39 -21.83 1.26
C ASP A 197 3.93 -20.52 1.91
N GLY A 198 2.89 -20.58 2.75
CA GLY A 198 2.44 -19.44 3.54
C GLY A 198 1.88 -19.89 4.89
N ILE A 199 2.23 -19.18 5.95
CA ILE A 199 1.92 -19.56 7.32
C ILE A 199 1.42 -18.31 8.03
N VAL A 200 0.17 -18.34 8.50
CA VAL A 200 -0.29 -17.41 9.53
C VAL A 200 0.25 -17.91 10.87
N MET A 201 0.93 -17.02 11.59
CA MET A 201 1.54 -17.31 12.88
C MET A 201 0.82 -16.40 13.88
N ASP A 202 -0.23 -16.88 14.55
CA ASP A 202 -1.06 -16.02 15.40
C ASP A 202 -0.46 -15.82 16.81
N ASP A 203 0.54 -16.61 17.17
CA ASP A 203 1.27 -16.52 18.43
C ASP A 203 2.59 -15.76 18.20
N LEU A 204 2.68 -14.54 18.76
CA LEU A 204 3.84 -13.65 18.67
C LEU A 204 5.16 -14.40 18.95
N PRO A 205 6.24 -14.12 18.18
CA PRO A 205 6.53 -12.78 17.62
C PRO A 205 6.29 -12.57 16.12
N LEU A 206 6.02 -13.64 15.36
CA LEU A 206 5.65 -13.53 13.95
C LEU A 206 4.13 -13.46 13.79
N ALA A 207 3.66 -12.75 12.76
CA ALA A 207 2.26 -12.76 12.32
C ALA A 207 2.10 -13.55 11.01
N TRP A 208 3.14 -13.56 10.17
CA TRP A 208 3.08 -14.17 8.85
C TRP A 208 4.46 -14.59 8.35
N ALA A 209 4.52 -15.73 7.66
CA ALA A 209 5.68 -16.16 6.88
C ALA A 209 5.26 -16.61 5.47
N ALA A 210 5.97 -16.18 4.44
CA ALA A 210 5.74 -16.59 3.06
C ALA A 210 7.03 -17.05 2.36
N ARG A 211 6.98 -18.23 1.74
CA ARG A 211 7.96 -18.69 0.75
C ARG A 211 7.78 -17.87 -0.51
N ASN A 212 8.61 -16.86 -0.69
CA ASN A 212 8.42 -15.85 -1.71
C ASN A 212 8.67 -16.39 -3.13
N ASN A 213 9.64 -17.28 -3.32
CA ASN A 213 9.93 -17.94 -4.60
C ASN A 213 8.88 -18.97 -5.04
N SER A 214 7.89 -19.33 -4.20
CA SER A 214 6.75 -20.17 -4.63
C SER A 214 5.61 -19.34 -5.25
N LYS A 215 5.66 -18.00 -5.15
CA LYS A 215 4.73 -17.11 -5.83
C LYS A 215 4.93 -17.20 -7.36
N PRO A 216 3.86 -17.14 -8.17
CA PRO A 216 3.96 -17.20 -9.62
C PRO A 216 4.96 -16.19 -10.21
N GLN A 217 5.78 -16.64 -11.16
CA GLN A 217 6.77 -15.82 -11.88
C GLN A 217 7.81 -15.12 -11.00
N ARG A 218 8.11 -15.66 -9.81
CA ARG A 218 9.36 -15.34 -9.08
C ARG A 218 10.46 -16.28 -9.54
N ASP A 219 11.70 -15.83 -9.39
CA ASP A 219 12.88 -16.67 -9.56
C ASP A 219 12.80 -17.83 -8.56
N ARG A 220 13.01 -19.07 -9.04
CA ARG A 220 12.81 -20.27 -8.23
C ARG A 220 13.93 -20.51 -7.22
N ALA A 221 15.11 -19.95 -7.45
CA ALA A 221 16.28 -20.09 -6.59
C ALA A 221 17.02 -18.74 -6.51
N PRO A 222 17.67 -18.43 -5.37
CA PRO A 222 17.65 -19.19 -4.12
C PRO A 222 16.27 -19.20 -3.44
N GLU A 223 16.03 -20.18 -2.54
CA GLU A 223 14.80 -20.18 -1.75
C GLU A 223 14.77 -18.95 -0.85
N SER A 224 13.67 -18.21 -0.91
CA SER A 224 13.52 -16.93 -0.22
C SER A 224 12.23 -16.89 0.59
N TRP A 225 12.32 -16.28 1.76
CA TRP A 225 11.21 -16.12 2.69
C TRP A 225 11.05 -14.67 3.09
N VAL A 226 9.79 -14.27 3.28
CA VAL A 226 9.40 -12.97 3.83
C VAL A 226 8.63 -13.24 5.12
N LEU A 227 9.13 -12.70 6.21
CA LEU A 227 8.59 -12.84 7.56
C LEU A 227 8.09 -11.48 8.02
N GLN A 228 6.86 -11.42 8.52
CA GLN A 228 6.27 -10.19 9.07
C GLN A 228 5.98 -10.42 10.55
N ALA A 229 6.55 -9.55 11.37
CA ALA A 229 6.31 -9.57 12.82
C ALA A 229 4.86 -9.17 13.13
N GLY A 230 4.39 -9.59 14.31
CA GLY A 230 3.20 -9.01 14.90
C GLY A 230 3.35 -7.51 15.12
N SER A 231 2.25 -6.77 15.03
CA SER A 231 2.27 -5.32 15.17
C SER A 231 2.67 -4.86 16.58
N ASP A 232 2.25 -5.58 17.62
CA ASP A 232 2.62 -5.25 19.01
C ASP A 232 4.14 -5.37 19.20
N ILE A 233 4.71 -6.50 18.78
CA ILE A 233 6.16 -6.75 18.77
C ILE A 233 6.91 -5.71 17.94
N SER A 234 6.35 -5.32 16.79
CA SER A 234 6.98 -4.34 15.93
C SER A 234 7.04 -2.95 16.55
N GLU A 235 6.05 -2.59 17.36
CA GLU A 235 5.96 -1.32 18.06
C GLU A 235 6.87 -1.30 19.30
N ASP A 236 6.94 -2.41 20.04
CA ASP A 236 7.87 -2.57 21.17
C ASP A 236 9.34 -2.49 20.71
N PHE A 237 9.64 -3.03 19.52
CA PHE A 237 10.99 -3.03 18.94
C PHE A 237 11.15 -2.00 17.82
N ILE A 238 10.39 -0.90 17.85
CA ILE A 238 10.36 0.00 16.70
C ILE A 238 11.73 0.55 16.35
N ASP A 239 12.56 0.90 17.35
CA ASP A 239 13.90 1.47 17.18
C ASP A 239 15.05 0.47 17.31
N HIS A 240 14.75 -0.83 17.31
CA HIS A 240 15.79 -1.85 17.34
C HIS A 240 16.67 -1.82 16.08
N PRO A 241 17.98 -2.14 16.21
CA PRO A 241 18.86 -2.36 15.07
C PRO A 241 18.31 -3.43 14.13
N ARG A 242 18.51 -3.24 12.83
CA ARG A 242 17.95 -4.15 11.81
C ARG A 242 18.50 -5.56 11.93
N GLU A 243 19.76 -5.67 12.32
CA GLU A 243 20.49 -6.91 12.49
C GLU A 243 19.90 -7.75 13.63
N ASP A 244 19.51 -7.10 14.73
CA ASP A 244 18.86 -7.76 15.87
C ASP A 244 17.46 -8.24 15.48
N VAL A 245 16.66 -7.38 14.83
CA VAL A 245 15.34 -7.78 14.30
C VAL A 245 15.44 -8.96 13.33
N VAL A 246 16.48 -9.00 12.47
CA VAL A 246 16.73 -10.14 11.59
C VAL A 246 17.00 -11.40 12.40
N SER A 247 17.85 -11.32 13.42
CA SER A 247 18.18 -12.47 14.27
C SER A 247 16.95 -13.00 14.99
N ASP A 248 16.19 -12.12 15.64
CA ASP A 248 15.04 -12.48 16.48
C ASP A 248 13.91 -13.11 15.67
N LEU A 249 13.54 -12.51 14.52
CA LEU A 249 12.45 -13.05 13.69
C LEU A 249 12.85 -14.33 12.95
N LEU A 250 14.14 -14.53 12.63
CA LEU A 250 14.60 -15.81 12.10
C LEU A 250 14.58 -16.91 13.17
N ALA A 251 14.99 -16.60 14.41
CA ALA A 251 14.91 -17.54 15.51
C ALA A 251 13.47 -17.93 15.83
N ALA A 252 12.54 -16.96 15.80
CA ALA A 252 11.11 -17.24 15.94
C ALA A 252 10.55 -18.09 14.80
N PHE A 253 11.02 -17.86 13.57
CA PHE A 253 10.61 -18.67 12.42
C PHE A 253 11.13 -20.11 12.53
N GLU A 254 12.39 -20.29 12.92
CA GLU A 254 13.00 -21.60 13.21
C GLU A 254 12.20 -22.37 14.27
N HIS A 255 11.87 -21.69 15.38
CA HIS A 255 11.04 -22.26 16.44
C HIS A 255 9.66 -22.66 15.93
N GLY A 256 8.98 -21.78 15.18
CA GLY A 256 7.64 -22.05 14.65
C GLY A 256 7.59 -23.15 13.59
N LEU A 257 8.69 -23.40 12.87
CA LEU A 257 8.81 -24.55 11.97
C LEU A 257 9.16 -25.84 12.70
N ASN A 258 9.71 -25.75 13.92
CA ASN A 258 10.29 -26.87 14.66
C ASN A 258 11.35 -27.63 13.84
N GLU A 259 12.10 -26.91 13.01
CA GLU A 259 13.13 -27.43 12.11
C GLU A 259 14.26 -26.40 11.96
N PRO A 260 15.54 -26.81 11.94
CA PRO A 260 16.63 -25.86 11.86
C PRO A 260 16.68 -25.14 10.51
N LEU A 261 16.91 -23.83 10.55
CA LEU A 261 17.05 -23.04 9.33
C LEU A 261 18.40 -23.32 8.65
N PRO A 262 18.45 -23.48 7.32
CA PRO A 262 19.72 -23.57 6.61
C PRO A 262 20.58 -22.30 6.74
N PRO A 263 21.88 -22.37 6.38
CA PRO A 263 22.70 -21.17 6.29
C PRO A 263 22.08 -20.13 5.36
N ARG A 264 21.98 -18.89 5.85
CA ARG A 264 21.48 -17.75 5.09
C ARG A 264 22.52 -17.29 4.06
N MET A 265 22.09 -17.06 2.83
CA MET A 265 22.86 -16.30 1.83
C MET A 265 22.71 -14.80 2.05
N PHE A 266 21.52 -14.38 2.49
CA PHE A 266 21.17 -12.99 2.69
C PHE A 266 20.04 -12.86 3.71
N ALA A 267 20.08 -11.80 4.51
CA ALA A 267 18.93 -11.34 5.27
C ALA A 267 18.97 -9.82 5.45
N THR A 268 17.81 -9.18 5.48
CA THR A 268 17.65 -7.76 5.86
C THR A 268 16.26 -7.55 6.46
N ALA A 269 16.14 -6.55 7.32
CA ALA A 269 14.85 -6.06 7.80
C ALA A 269 14.43 -4.75 7.10
N HIS A 270 13.11 -4.52 7.04
CA HIS A 270 12.50 -3.25 6.66
C HIS A 270 11.40 -2.88 7.68
N ARG A 271 11.41 -1.61 8.11
CA ARG A 271 10.47 -1.06 9.08
C ARG A 271 9.37 -0.27 8.37
N TRP A 272 8.15 -0.83 8.34
CA TRP A 272 6.97 -0.11 7.89
C TRP A 272 6.33 0.59 9.09
N LEU A 273 6.58 1.89 9.26
CA LEU A 273 5.98 2.68 10.36
C LEU A 273 4.45 2.75 10.26
N TYR A 274 3.93 2.79 9.03
CA TYR A 274 2.51 2.92 8.73
C TYR A 274 2.06 1.75 7.85
N ALA A 275 2.14 0.53 8.37
CA ALA A 275 1.99 -0.70 7.60
C ALA A 275 0.53 -1.07 7.34
N LYS A 276 -0.28 -1.11 8.41
CA LYS A 276 -1.64 -1.62 8.43
C LYS A 276 -2.55 -0.62 9.14
N ALA A 277 -3.65 -0.25 8.50
CA ALA A 277 -4.74 0.44 9.18
C ALA A 277 -5.53 -0.53 10.07
N GLU A 278 -5.79 -0.12 11.30
CA GLU A 278 -6.55 -0.89 12.27
C GLU A 278 -7.59 0.00 12.95
N ALA A 279 -8.86 -0.41 12.92
CA ALA A 279 -9.92 0.26 13.64
C ALA A 279 -9.71 0.06 15.15
N THR A 280 -9.78 1.14 15.94
CA THR A 280 -9.57 1.11 17.40
C THR A 280 -10.85 0.77 18.16
N THR A 281 -12.00 0.94 17.52
CA THR A 281 -13.30 0.47 18.02
C THR A 281 -13.67 -0.84 17.31
N GLY A 282 -14.22 -1.81 18.05
CA GLY A 282 -14.71 -3.08 17.47
C GLY A 282 -15.79 -2.89 16.40
N ASP A 283 -16.44 -1.72 16.42
CA ASP A 283 -17.31 -1.26 15.35
C ASP A 283 -16.49 -0.54 14.29
N ARG A 284 -16.57 -1.02 13.03
CA ARG A 284 -16.14 -0.22 11.89
C ARG A 284 -16.94 1.08 11.89
N PRO A 285 -16.35 2.21 11.44
CA PRO A 285 -17.15 3.40 11.16
C PRO A 285 -18.37 2.99 10.34
N ILE A 286 -19.57 3.18 10.91
CA ILE A 286 -20.84 2.85 10.28
C ILE A 286 -21.11 3.80 9.09
N ASN A 287 -20.37 4.91 9.00
CA ASN A 287 -20.52 5.87 7.92
C ASN A 287 -19.82 5.39 6.63
N ASP A 288 -20.53 5.53 5.52
CA ASP A 288 -20.11 5.29 4.13
C ASP A 288 -18.89 6.13 3.67
N ASP A 289 -18.34 6.99 4.53
CA ASP A 289 -17.22 7.88 4.21
C ASP A 289 -15.88 7.13 4.29
N ILE A 290 -15.69 6.24 3.31
CA ILE A 290 -14.44 5.51 3.03
C ILE A 290 -13.40 6.39 2.32
N SER A 291 -13.74 7.63 2.01
CA SER A 291 -12.88 8.72 1.58
C SER A 291 -13.49 10.06 2.00
N LEU A 292 -12.74 11.16 1.89
CA LEU A 292 -13.22 12.51 2.17
C LEU A 292 -12.82 13.46 1.04
N PHE A 293 -13.68 14.42 0.74
CA PHE A 293 -13.39 15.51 -0.20
C PHE A 293 -14.21 16.72 0.19
N ASP A 294 -13.53 17.80 0.58
CA ASP A 294 -14.14 19.10 0.82
C ASP A 294 -14.19 19.88 -0.51
N PRO A 295 -15.38 20.07 -1.12
CA PRO A 295 -15.51 20.76 -2.39
C PRO A 295 -15.26 22.28 -2.29
N SER A 296 -15.38 22.87 -1.09
CA SER A 296 -15.11 24.29 -0.87
C SER A 296 -13.61 24.58 -0.84
N LEU A 297 -12.82 23.62 -0.35
CA LEU A 297 -11.37 23.68 -0.33
C LEU A 297 -10.74 23.07 -1.58
N GLY A 298 -11.42 22.17 -2.29
CA GLY A 298 -10.79 21.35 -3.34
C GLY A 298 -9.77 20.36 -2.77
N LEU A 299 -9.94 19.94 -1.50
CA LEU A 299 -9.00 19.08 -0.78
C LEU A 299 -9.66 17.75 -0.41
N GLY A 300 -8.99 16.64 -0.70
CA GLY A 300 -9.49 15.31 -0.38
C GLY A 300 -8.46 14.37 0.23
N PHE A 301 -8.99 13.28 0.78
CA PHE A 301 -8.23 12.23 1.46
C PHE A 301 -8.75 10.86 1.02
N ALA A 302 -7.84 9.97 0.67
CA ALA A 302 -8.16 8.58 0.36
C ALA A 302 -7.05 7.64 0.83
N GLY A 303 -7.41 6.50 1.40
CA GLY A 303 -6.45 5.53 1.87
C GLY A 303 -7.15 4.36 2.53
N ASP A 304 -6.41 3.27 2.72
CA ASP A 304 -6.89 2.14 3.51
C ASP A 304 -7.21 2.53 4.96
N TRP A 305 -6.60 3.59 5.49
CA TRP A 305 -6.90 4.12 6.83
C TRP A 305 -8.27 4.80 6.95
N LEU A 306 -8.84 5.29 5.83
CA LEU A 306 -10.23 5.77 5.81
C LEU A 306 -11.23 4.62 5.62
N ASN A 307 -10.76 3.46 5.18
CA ASN A 307 -11.54 2.24 4.97
C ASN A 307 -10.84 1.02 5.62
N PRO A 308 -10.61 1.01 6.94
CA PRO A 308 -9.75 0.01 7.58
C PRO A 308 -10.19 -1.41 7.21
N PRO A 309 -9.27 -2.27 6.71
CA PRO A 309 -9.65 -3.54 6.15
C PRO A 309 -10.15 -4.51 7.23
N ALA A 310 -11.19 -5.28 6.91
CA ALA A 310 -11.76 -6.32 7.77
C ALA A 310 -10.79 -7.41 8.21
N SER A 311 -9.72 -7.59 7.43
CA SER A 311 -8.67 -8.58 7.63
C SER A 311 -7.40 -8.04 6.98
N VAL A 312 -6.23 -8.44 7.49
CA VAL A 312 -4.92 -8.09 6.94
C VAL A 312 -4.79 -8.42 5.44
N PHE A 313 -5.55 -9.40 4.96
CA PHE A 313 -5.54 -9.84 3.56
C PHE A 313 -6.36 -8.96 2.61
N TYR A 314 -7.13 -7.99 3.12
CA TYR A 314 -8.01 -7.12 2.33
C TYR A 314 -7.51 -5.67 2.20
N GLY A 315 -6.27 -5.37 2.61
CA GLY A 315 -5.72 -4.01 2.54
C GLY A 315 -5.70 -3.41 1.13
N ILE A 316 -5.38 -4.21 0.09
CA ILE A 316 -5.41 -3.74 -1.31
C ILE A 316 -6.84 -3.42 -1.76
N GLN A 317 -7.82 -4.25 -1.39
CA GLN A 317 -9.24 -3.99 -1.68
C GLN A 317 -9.69 -2.69 -1.02
N SER A 318 -9.36 -2.53 0.26
CA SER A 318 -9.72 -1.36 1.05
C SER A 318 -9.15 -0.07 0.44
N ALA A 319 -7.85 -0.07 0.12
CA ALA A 319 -7.19 1.04 -0.54
C ALA A 319 -7.82 1.39 -1.90
N TRP A 320 -8.16 0.36 -2.69
CA TRP A 320 -8.83 0.54 -3.99
C TRP A 320 -10.22 1.15 -3.84
N GLN A 321 -11.02 0.66 -2.88
CA GLN A 321 -12.37 1.19 -2.61
C GLN A 321 -12.31 2.67 -2.21
N SER A 322 -11.41 3.03 -1.29
CA SER A 322 -11.21 4.42 -0.88
C SER A 322 -10.80 5.32 -2.05
N GLY A 323 -9.87 4.86 -2.89
CA GLY A 323 -9.46 5.62 -4.09
C GLY A 323 -10.57 5.75 -5.15
N MET A 324 -11.44 4.74 -5.28
CA MET A 324 -12.61 4.80 -6.17
C MET A 324 -13.64 5.81 -5.68
N ASP A 325 -13.95 5.79 -4.38
CA ASP A 325 -14.89 6.71 -3.77
C ASP A 325 -14.41 8.17 -3.88
N ALA A 326 -13.14 8.42 -3.58
CA ALA A 326 -12.56 9.76 -3.72
C ALA A 326 -12.66 10.29 -5.15
N ALA A 327 -12.39 9.44 -6.14
CA ALA A 327 -12.56 9.83 -7.54
C ALA A 327 -14.03 10.13 -7.89
N HIS A 328 -15.00 9.40 -7.36
CA HIS A 328 -16.41 9.72 -7.57
C HIS A 328 -16.76 11.11 -7.03
N ARG A 329 -16.31 11.44 -5.81
CA ARG A 329 -16.54 12.74 -5.18
C ARG A 329 -15.88 13.88 -5.97
N ILE A 330 -14.61 13.71 -6.36
CA ILE A 330 -13.86 14.69 -7.16
C ILE A 330 -14.50 14.87 -8.55
N ASN A 331 -14.90 13.78 -9.21
CA ASN A 331 -15.54 13.86 -10.52
C ASN A 331 -16.92 14.53 -10.46
N ALA A 332 -17.63 14.42 -9.35
CA ALA A 332 -18.88 15.16 -9.14
C ALA A 332 -18.60 16.66 -9.00
N TRP A 333 -17.60 17.03 -8.18
CA TRP A 333 -17.16 18.42 -8.01
C TRP A 333 -16.70 19.06 -9.33
N ALA A 334 -15.90 18.37 -10.13
CA ALA A 334 -15.36 18.88 -11.40
C ALA A 334 -16.42 19.08 -12.50
N LYS A 335 -17.66 18.58 -12.33
CA LYS A 335 -18.76 18.91 -13.26
C LYS A 335 -19.30 20.32 -13.06
N HIS A 336 -19.01 20.91 -11.91
CA HIS A 336 -19.52 22.22 -11.49
C HIS A 336 -18.42 23.30 -11.47
N HIS A 337 -17.17 22.95 -11.83
CA HIS A 337 -15.99 23.82 -11.78
C HIS A 337 -15.11 23.61 -13.03
#